data_AF-A0A086J749-F1
#
_entry.id   AF-A0A086J749-F1
#
_cell.length_a   1.000
_cell.length_b   1.000
_cell.length_c   1.000
_cell.angle_alpha   90.00
_cell.angle_beta   90.00
_cell.angle_gamma   90.00
#
_symmetry.space_group_name_H-M   'P 1'
#
loop_
_entity.id
_entity.type
_entity.pdbx_description
1 polymer ?
#
loop_
_entity_poly.entity_id
_entity_poly.type
_entity_poly.pdbx_seq_one_letter_code
_entity_poly.pdbx_strand_id
1 'polypeptide(L)'
;AYLPLIQNSPVYPLILDAKDRILSLPPIINSEFSKVTEDTRDIFIECTAVDITKAQIVLNTLVAMFSEYCKEPYTVEPIRVVYEDPSSAPIDRSVKCQGEASLQNGSASMNGWVFPRVNSRSMPFSLDYVRQLTGIPDLTADACANLLKRMMIHTSIEKATQAGILEASIPITRSDILHERDIVEDVAIAYSFNRLPVTRSYMLTGDALNCLSEKIRNFCTVCGYTEALNFSLSSAAENSSSLGRTPGDGKSSLFNPLE
;
A
#
# COMPACT_ATOMS: atom_id res chain seq x y z
N ALA A 1 -0.53 -5.49 22.15
CA ALA A 1 -1.46 -4.76 23.04
C ALA A 1 -1.70 -3.37 22.45
N TYR A 2 -2.95 -2.93 22.32
CA TYR A 2 -3.33 -1.65 21.68
C TYR A 2 -3.47 -0.48 22.66
N LEU A 3 -3.55 -0.76 23.98
CA LEU A 3 -3.68 0.24 25.03
C LEU A 3 -2.61 1.36 24.99
N PRO A 4 -1.32 1.09 24.72
CA PRO A 4 -0.31 2.14 24.67
C PRO A 4 -0.55 3.22 23.62
N LEU A 5 -1.40 2.96 22.60
CA LEU A 5 -1.73 3.93 21.55
C LEU A 5 -2.49 5.15 22.09
N ILE A 6 -3.29 4.98 23.15
CA ILE A 6 -4.15 6.04 23.69
C ILE A 6 -3.96 6.28 25.19
N GLN A 7 -3.08 5.52 25.84
CA GLN A 7 -2.85 5.58 27.29
C GLN A 7 -2.52 6.99 27.82
N ASN A 8 -1.79 7.79 27.04
CA ASN A 8 -1.35 9.12 27.43
C ASN A 8 -2.25 10.24 26.85
N SER A 9 -3.35 9.89 26.20
CA SER A 9 -4.28 10.88 25.64
C SER A 9 -5.15 11.50 26.75
N PRO A 10 -5.37 12.82 26.75
CA PRO A 10 -6.27 13.47 27.71
C PRO A 10 -7.75 13.11 27.47
N VAL A 11 -8.08 12.60 26.28
CA VAL A 11 -9.43 12.21 25.86
C VAL A 11 -9.42 10.84 25.19
N TYR A 12 -10.53 10.13 25.30
CA TYR A 12 -10.71 8.80 24.71
C TYR A 12 -11.80 8.86 23.64
N PRO A 13 -11.57 8.29 22.44
CA PRO A 13 -12.57 8.30 21.39
C PRO A 13 -13.68 7.28 21.72
N LEU A 14 -14.93 7.72 21.68
CA LEU A 14 -16.10 6.88 21.91
C LEU A 14 -17.06 7.01 20.74
N ILE A 15 -17.73 5.91 20.41
CA ILE A 15 -18.84 5.92 19.47
C ILE A 15 -20.12 5.62 20.24
N LEU A 16 -21.08 6.54 20.16
CA LEU A 16 -22.34 6.51 20.88
C LEU A 16 -23.50 6.44 19.89
N ASP A 17 -24.61 5.85 20.32
CA ASP A 17 -25.89 5.98 19.62
C ASP A 17 -26.69 7.20 20.12
N ALA A 18 -27.86 7.44 19.53
CA ALA A 18 -28.75 8.55 19.91
C ALA A 18 -29.34 8.45 21.34
N LYS A 19 -29.08 7.36 22.06
CA LYS A 19 -29.50 7.13 23.45
C LYS A 19 -28.30 7.10 24.41
N ASP A 20 -27.15 7.63 23.99
CA ASP A 20 -25.89 7.66 24.73
C ASP A 20 -25.36 6.27 25.13
N ARG A 21 -25.72 5.21 24.38
CA ARG A 21 -25.16 3.87 24.59
C ARG A 21 -23.85 3.74 23.84
N ILE A 22 -22.82 3.23 24.52
CA ILE A 22 -21.51 2.99 23.93
C ILE A 22 -21.57 1.82 22.96
N LEU A 23 -21.18 2.06 21.71
CA LEU A 23 -20.99 1.06 20.66
C LEU A 23 -19.56 0.53 20.68
N SER A 24 -18.56 1.41 20.72
CA SER A 24 -17.15 1.01 20.81
C SER A 24 -16.27 2.10 21.45
N LEU A 25 -15.14 1.64 21.98
CA LEU A 25 -14.00 2.44 22.45
C LEU A 25 -12.78 2.12 21.57
N PRO A 26 -12.63 2.75 20.39
CA PRO A 26 -11.47 2.54 19.53
C PRO A 26 -10.15 2.94 20.24
N PRO A 27 -9.02 2.22 20.02
CA PRO A 27 -8.83 0.97 19.31
C PRO A 27 -8.86 -0.26 20.27
N ILE A 28 -9.56 -0.15 21.41
CA ILE A 28 -9.43 -1.11 22.51
C ILE A 28 -10.44 -2.24 22.42
N ILE A 29 -11.74 -1.91 22.45
CA ILE A 29 -12.81 -2.90 22.57
C ILE A 29 -14.15 -2.36 22.08
N ASN A 30 -15.00 -3.28 21.62
CA ASN A 30 -16.40 -3.00 21.26
C ASN A 30 -17.33 -3.39 22.40
N SER A 31 -18.50 -2.77 22.45
CA SER A 31 -19.52 -3.05 23.46
C SER A 31 -20.19 -4.40 23.23
N GLU A 32 -20.51 -5.12 24.31
CA GLU A 32 -21.30 -6.37 24.22
C GLU A 32 -22.71 -6.09 23.66
N PHE A 33 -23.23 -4.87 23.83
CA PHE A 33 -24.54 -4.47 23.31
C PHE A 33 -24.63 -4.53 21.78
N SER A 34 -23.56 -4.15 21.07
CA SER A 34 -23.52 -4.10 19.59
C SER A 34 -22.78 -5.31 19.00
N LYS A 35 -22.75 -6.42 19.73
CA LYS A 35 -22.07 -7.64 19.31
C LYS A 35 -22.79 -8.29 18.15
N VAL A 36 -22.03 -8.61 17.09
CA VAL A 36 -22.52 -9.39 15.96
C VAL A 36 -22.62 -10.86 16.36
N THR A 37 -23.78 -11.46 16.13
CA THR A 37 -24.09 -12.88 16.39
C THR A 37 -24.64 -13.55 15.12
N GLU A 38 -24.84 -14.86 15.15
CA GLU A 38 -25.42 -15.63 14.03
C GLU A 38 -26.84 -15.17 13.65
N ASP A 39 -27.55 -14.54 14.59
CA ASP A 39 -28.90 -14.01 14.37
C ASP A 39 -28.91 -12.59 13.76
N THR A 40 -27.75 -11.94 13.68
CA THR A 40 -27.63 -10.56 13.18
C THR A 40 -28.00 -10.49 11.69
N ARG A 41 -28.88 -9.54 11.35
CA ARG A 41 -29.40 -9.37 9.98
C ARG A 41 -28.75 -8.20 9.25
N ASP A 42 -28.57 -7.10 9.97
CA ASP A 42 -28.00 -5.87 9.43
C ASP A 42 -26.73 -5.53 10.23
N ILE A 43 -25.66 -5.20 9.52
CA ILE A 43 -24.35 -4.91 10.12
C ILE A 43 -24.00 -3.45 9.85
N PHE A 44 -23.87 -2.68 10.92
CA PHE A 44 -23.26 -1.36 10.89
C PHE A 44 -21.74 -1.50 11.03
N ILE A 45 -20.98 -0.88 10.12
CA ILE A 45 -19.51 -0.96 10.11
C ILE A 45 -18.96 0.45 10.34
N GLU A 46 -18.30 0.68 11.48
CA GLU A 46 -17.47 1.87 11.67
C GLU A 46 -16.01 1.60 11.28
N CYS A 47 -15.30 2.65 10.87
CA CYS A 47 -13.84 2.61 10.78
C CYS A 47 -13.25 3.93 11.28
N THR A 48 -12.61 3.90 12.45
CA THR A 48 -11.91 5.05 13.03
C THR A 48 -10.41 4.94 12.76
N ALA A 49 -9.81 5.95 12.12
CA ALA A 49 -8.38 5.99 11.88
C ALA A 49 -7.85 7.42 11.83
N VAL A 50 -6.54 7.57 12.01
CA VAL A 50 -5.81 8.83 11.80
C VAL A 50 -5.63 9.14 10.30
N ASP A 51 -5.69 8.11 9.45
CA ASP A 51 -5.58 8.22 7.99
C ASP A 51 -6.88 7.79 7.33
N ILE A 52 -7.60 8.77 6.75
CA ILE A 52 -8.89 8.54 6.09
C ILE A 52 -8.78 7.62 4.88
N THR A 53 -7.66 7.65 4.15
CA THR A 53 -7.47 6.84 2.95
C THR A 53 -7.41 5.37 3.34
N LYS A 54 -6.68 5.05 4.41
CA LYS A 54 -6.59 3.70 4.94
C LYS A 54 -7.92 3.22 5.52
N ALA A 55 -8.62 4.08 6.26
CA ALA A 55 -9.97 3.75 6.76
C ALA A 55 -10.94 3.42 5.61
N GLN A 56 -10.93 4.23 4.56
CA GLN A 56 -11.77 4.01 3.39
C GLN A 56 -11.41 2.71 2.66
N ILE A 57 -10.12 2.39 2.51
CA ILE A 57 -9.69 1.12 1.90
C ILE A 57 -10.19 -0.07 2.73
N VAL A 58 -10.05 -0.02 4.06
CA VAL A 58 -10.53 -1.08 4.95
C VAL A 58 -12.04 -1.24 4.85
N LEU A 59 -12.80 -0.14 4.91
CA LEU A 59 -14.25 -0.15 4.77
C LEU A 59 -14.67 -0.72 3.42
N ASN A 60 -14.10 -0.22 2.31
CA ASN A 60 -14.39 -0.70 0.97
C ASN A 60 -14.04 -2.19 0.81
N THR A 61 -12.96 -2.66 1.43
CA THR A 61 -12.55 -4.07 1.39
C THR A 61 -13.57 -4.95 2.11
N LEU A 62 -13.96 -4.60 3.34
CA LEU A 62 -14.97 -5.34 4.09
C LEU A 62 -16.29 -5.40 3.32
N VAL A 63 -16.74 -4.26 2.83
CA VAL A 63 -17.96 -4.14 2.05
C VAL A 63 -17.90 -4.97 0.75
N ALA A 64 -16.82 -4.89 -0.01
CA ALA A 64 -16.66 -5.64 -1.25
C ALA A 64 -16.64 -7.16 -1.02
N MET A 65 -16.04 -7.63 0.07
CA MET A 65 -15.96 -9.06 0.38
C MET A 65 -17.28 -9.64 0.89
N PHE A 66 -18.03 -8.90 1.72
CA PHE A 66 -19.20 -9.45 2.41
C PHE A 66 -20.54 -9.10 1.74
N SER A 67 -20.59 -8.08 0.87
CA SER A 67 -21.84 -7.68 0.20
C SER A 67 -22.43 -8.75 -0.72
N GLU A 68 -21.66 -9.75 -1.16
CA GLU A 68 -22.19 -10.91 -1.89
C GLU A 68 -23.20 -11.72 -1.06
N TYR A 69 -23.03 -11.76 0.26
CA TYR A 69 -23.89 -12.53 1.17
C TYR A 69 -25.13 -11.76 1.65
N CYS A 70 -25.31 -10.52 1.18
CA CYS A 70 -26.51 -9.74 1.47
C CYS A 70 -27.73 -10.32 0.75
N LYS A 71 -28.93 -10.03 1.27
CA LYS A 71 -30.20 -10.43 0.64
C LYS A 71 -30.29 -9.97 -0.82
N GLU A 72 -29.83 -8.74 -1.08
CA GLU A 72 -29.57 -8.23 -2.42
C GLU A 72 -28.04 -8.20 -2.62
N PRO A 73 -27.47 -9.14 -3.39
CA PRO A 73 -26.02 -9.24 -3.55
C PRO A 73 -25.39 -7.95 -4.09
N TYR A 74 -24.18 -7.65 -3.63
CA TYR A 74 -23.38 -6.49 -4.03
C TYR A 74 -24.07 -5.14 -3.79
N THR A 75 -24.99 -5.10 -2.81
CA THR A 75 -25.71 -3.89 -2.40
C THR A 75 -25.30 -3.49 -0.98
N VAL A 76 -25.19 -2.19 -0.74
CA VAL A 76 -24.69 -1.62 0.52
C VAL A 76 -25.47 -0.35 0.81
N GLU A 77 -25.93 -0.20 2.05
CA GLU A 77 -26.58 1.03 2.49
C GLU A 77 -25.52 2.12 2.76
N PRO A 78 -25.57 3.26 2.04
CA PRO A 78 -24.61 4.33 2.24
C PRO A 78 -24.95 5.19 3.46
N ILE A 79 -23.93 5.55 4.23
CA ILE A 79 -24.03 6.35 5.46
C ILE A 79 -23.34 7.70 5.26
N ARG A 80 -23.99 8.76 5.72
CA ARG A 80 -23.44 10.11 5.72
C ARG A 80 -22.69 10.38 7.02
N VAL A 81 -21.39 10.66 6.92
CA VAL A 81 -20.53 11.09 8.03
C VAL A 81 -20.43 12.62 8.01
N VAL A 82 -20.84 13.25 9.10
CA VAL A 82 -20.85 14.71 9.28
C VAL A 82 -19.76 15.08 10.28
N TYR A 83 -18.93 16.05 9.92
CA TYR A 83 -17.90 16.60 10.81
C TYR A 83 -18.41 17.90 11.42
N GLU A 84 -18.14 18.12 12.72
CA GLU A 84 -18.56 19.34 13.43
C GLU A 84 -17.97 20.60 12.79
N ASP A 85 -16.67 20.56 12.47
CA ASP A 85 -15.98 21.61 11.73
C ASP A 85 -15.60 21.12 10.32
N PRO A 86 -16.12 21.73 9.24
CA PRO A 86 -15.76 21.38 7.87
C PRO A 86 -14.26 21.49 7.58
N SER A 87 -13.55 22.39 8.26
CA SER A 87 -12.10 22.55 8.09
C SER A 87 -11.28 21.42 8.74
N SER A 88 -11.88 20.75 9.73
CA SER A 88 -11.30 19.56 10.38
C SER A 88 -11.54 18.27 9.60
N ALA A 89 -12.42 18.30 8.59
CA ALA A 89 -12.69 17.13 7.78
C ALA A 89 -11.40 16.68 7.07
N PRO A 90 -11.06 15.39 7.14
CA PRO A 90 -9.82 14.90 6.55
C PRO A 90 -9.86 15.06 5.03
N ILE A 91 -8.79 15.63 4.47
CA ILE A 91 -8.65 15.84 3.03
C ILE A 91 -8.41 14.49 2.37
N ASP A 92 -9.38 14.02 1.60
CA ASP A 92 -9.23 12.85 0.75
C ASP A 92 -8.35 13.18 -0.47
N ARG A 93 -7.11 12.69 -0.46
CA ARG A 93 -6.14 12.89 -1.55
C ARG A 93 -6.32 11.93 -2.71
N SER A 94 -7.22 10.94 -2.60
CA SER A 94 -7.50 9.98 -3.68
C SER A 94 -8.26 10.60 -4.85
N VAL A 95 -8.88 11.78 -4.64
CA VAL A 95 -9.66 12.54 -5.66
C VAL A 95 -8.77 13.41 -6.56
N LYS A 96 -7.46 13.15 -6.65
CA LYS A 96 -6.56 13.89 -7.56
C LYS A 96 -6.88 13.72 -9.07
N CYS A 97 -7.85 12.90 -9.44
CA CYS A 97 -8.22 12.61 -10.83
C CYS A 97 -9.49 13.32 -11.34
N GLN A 98 -10.09 14.23 -10.57
CA GLN A 98 -11.11 15.12 -11.11
C GLN A 98 -10.68 16.56 -10.87
N GLY A 99 -10.72 17.36 -11.93
CA GLY A 99 -10.12 18.68 -12.02
C GLY A 99 -10.49 19.62 -10.87
N GLU A 100 -9.68 20.67 -10.76
CA GLU A 100 -9.85 21.84 -9.92
C GLU A 100 -11.31 22.11 -9.51
N ALA A 101 -11.52 22.21 -8.20
CA ALA A 101 -12.62 22.98 -7.64
C ALA A 101 -14.04 22.57 -8.08
N SER A 102 -14.39 21.28 -8.01
CA SER A 102 -15.75 20.98 -7.54
C SER A 102 -15.80 21.30 -6.05
N LEU A 103 -16.05 22.58 -5.78
CA LEU A 103 -16.57 23.11 -4.53
C LEU A 103 -17.36 22.04 -3.77
N GLN A 104 -16.75 21.46 -2.75
CA GLN A 104 -17.48 20.88 -1.63
C GLN A 104 -17.88 21.96 -0.63
N ASN A 105 -18.00 23.19 -1.11
CA ASN A 105 -18.83 24.18 -0.46
C ASN A 105 -20.26 23.78 -0.78
N GLY A 106 -20.94 23.27 0.24
CA GLY A 106 -22.36 22.98 0.20
C GLY A 106 -23.12 24.17 -0.35
N SER A 107 -23.61 24.03 -1.59
CA SER A 107 -24.78 24.78 -1.99
C SER A 107 -25.97 24.10 -1.31
N ALA A 108 -26.38 24.70 -0.19
CA ALA A 108 -27.56 24.41 0.62
C ALA A 108 -27.59 23.05 1.37
N SER A 109 -27.37 23.14 2.69
CA SER A 109 -27.78 22.18 3.74
C SER A 109 -26.98 20.86 3.86
N MET A 110 -26.17 20.81 4.93
CA MET A 110 -25.44 19.66 5.53
C MET A 110 -24.07 19.27 4.92
N ASN A 111 -23.01 19.73 5.60
CA ASN A 111 -21.59 19.40 5.38
C ASN A 111 -21.25 17.96 5.81
N GLY A 112 -21.43 16.98 4.91
CA GLY A 112 -21.11 15.58 5.23
C GLY A 112 -20.72 14.76 4.00
N TRP A 113 -19.94 13.73 4.24
CA TRP A 113 -19.42 12.82 3.22
C TRP A 113 -20.16 11.50 3.25
N VAL A 114 -20.46 10.93 2.08
CA VAL A 114 -21.15 9.64 1.96
C VAL A 114 -20.13 8.52 1.81
N PHE A 115 -20.30 7.45 2.59
CA PHE A 115 -19.48 6.25 2.58
C PHE A 115 -20.37 4.98 2.53
N PRO A 116 -19.88 3.84 2.02
CA PRO A 116 -18.59 3.65 1.35
C PRO A 116 -18.56 4.30 -0.04
N ARG A 117 -17.37 4.71 -0.48
CA ARG A 117 -17.17 5.24 -1.83
C ARG A 117 -16.77 4.11 -2.75
N VAL A 118 -17.75 3.58 -3.48
CA VAL A 118 -17.61 2.38 -4.32
C VAL A 118 -17.34 2.66 -5.80
N ASN A 119 -17.05 3.91 -6.16
CA ASN A 119 -16.79 4.30 -7.54
C ASN A 119 -15.45 3.73 -8.03
N SER A 120 -15.47 3.05 -9.17
CA SER A 120 -14.23 2.60 -9.83
C SER A 120 -13.39 3.79 -10.27
N ARG A 121 -12.08 3.70 -10.07
CA ARG A 121 -11.14 4.73 -10.52
C ARG A 121 -10.73 4.45 -11.96
N SER A 122 -10.71 5.49 -12.77
CA SER A 122 -10.14 5.40 -14.12
C SER A 122 -8.66 5.76 -14.11
N MET A 123 -7.84 4.98 -14.82
CA MET A 123 -6.42 5.24 -15.05
C MET A 123 -6.06 5.04 -16.53
N PRO A 124 -5.61 6.09 -17.23
CA PRO A 124 -5.06 5.94 -18.57
C PRO A 124 -3.68 5.27 -18.51
N PHE A 125 -3.38 4.41 -19.48
CA PHE A 125 -2.07 3.78 -19.64
C PHE A 125 -1.74 3.57 -21.12
N SER A 126 -0.45 3.56 -21.45
CA SER A 126 0.01 3.35 -22.84
C SER A 126 0.28 1.88 -23.12
N LEU A 127 -0.26 1.37 -24.23
CA LEU A 127 0.02 0.01 -24.70
C LEU A 127 1.50 -0.14 -25.11
N ASP A 128 2.11 0.91 -25.66
CA ASP A 128 3.52 0.88 -26.04
C ASP A 128 4.43 0.81 -24.80
N TYR A 129 4.04 1.48 -23.73
CA TYR A 129 4.74 1.38 -22.44
C TYR A 129 4.69 -0.05 -21.87
N VAL A 130 3.51 -0.70 -21.96
CA VAL A 130 3.35 -2.11 -21.56
C VAL A 130 4.25 -3.02 -22.39
N ARG A 131 4.28 -2.85 -23.73
CA ARG A 131 5.14 -3.63 -24.63
C ARG A 131 6.62 -3.47 -24.29
N GLN A 132 7.05 -2.23 -24.05
CA GLN A 132 8.44 -1.92 -23.72
C GLN A 132 8.89 -2.58 -22.41
N LEU A 133 8.08 -2.51 -21.36
CA LEU A 133 8.44 -3.05 -20.05
C LEU A 133 8.30 -4.58 -19.97
N THR A 134 7.28 -5.16 -20.61
CA THR A 134 7.09 -6.62 -20.65
C THR A 134 8.02 -7.30 -21.65
N GLY A 135 8.54 -6.57 -22.62
CA GLY A 135 9.34 -7.10 -23.72
C GLY A 135 8.50 -7.84 -24.78
N ILE A 136 7.17 -7.66 -24.80
CA ILE A 136 6.27 -8.34 -25.75
C ILE A 136 5.87 -7.35 -26.87
N PRO A 137 6.58 -7.30 -28.01
CA PRO A 137 6.31 -6.30 -29.05
C PRO A 137 4.94 -6.52 -29.73
N ASP A 138 4.51 -7.77 -29.87
CA ASP A 138 3.30 -8.14 -30.63
C ASP A 138 2.01 -8.10 -29.79
N LEU A 139 2.05 -7.52 -28.58
CA LEU A 139 0.88 -7.47 -27.70
C LEU A 139 -0.20 -6.56 -28.30
N THR A 140 -1.36 -7.12 -28.67
CA THR A 140 -2.52 -6.36 -29.17
C THR A 140 -3.36 -5.77 -28.03
N ALA A 141 -4.15 -4.73 -28.32
CA ALA A 141 -5.02 -4.11 -27.32
C ALA A 141 -6.05 -5.11 -26.74
N ASP A 142 -6.63 -5.96 -27.59
CA ASP A 142 -7.58 -7.00 -27.17
C ASP A 142 -6.91 -8.08 -26.30
N ALA A 143 -5.69 -8.49 -26.65
CA ALA A 143 -4.93 -9.43 -25.83
C ALA A 143 -4.62 -8.82 -24.45
N CYS A 144 -4.17 -7.57 -24.41
CA CYS A 144 -3.91 -6.82 -23.18
C CYS A 144 -5.19 -6.71 -22.31
N ALA A 145 -6.32 -6.35 -22.92
CA ALA A 145 -7.61 -6.28 -22.25
C ALA A 145 -8.03 -7.62 -21.63
N ASN A 146 -7.82 -8.74 -22.35
CA ASN A 146 -8.12 -10.08 -21.84
C ASN A 146 -7.18 -10.50 -20.69
N LEU A 147 -5.91 -10.10 -20.72
CA LEU A 147 -4.96 -10.33 -19.64
C LEU A 147 -5.38 -9.55 -18.39
N LEU A 148 -5.69 -8.26 -18.53
CA LEU A 148 -6.16 -7.42 -17.42
C LEU A 148 -7.50 -7.88 -16.86
N LYS A 149 -8.41 -8.37 -17.71
CA LYS A 149 -9.67 -8.97 -17.27
C LYS A 149 -9.46 -10.18 -16.36
N ARG A 150 -8.44 -11.01 -16.62
CA ARG A 150 -8.06 -12.14 -15.74
C ARG A 150 -7.53 -11.66 -14.38
N MET A 151 -7.03 -10.43 -14.31
CA MET A 151 -6.60 -9.75 -13.09
C MET A 151 -7.71 -8.87 -12.49
N MET A 152 -8.97 -9.07 -12.91
CA MET A 152 -10.14 -8.33 -12.43
C MET A 152 -10.11 -6.82 -12.74
N ILE A 153 -9.36 -6.40 -13.77
CA ILE A 153 -9.31 -5.02 -14.25
C ILE A 153 -10.04 -4.94 -15.59
N HIS A 154 -11.04 -4.07 -15.66
CA HIS A 154 -11.78 -3.83 -16.89
C HIS A 154 -11.12 -2.73 -17.70
N THR A 155 -10.92 -2.93 -19.00
CA THR A 155 -10.38 -1.91 -19.90
C THR A 155 -11.42 -1.49 -20.91
N SER A 156 -11.54 -0.18 -21.14
CA SER A 156 -12.36 0.38 -22.22
C SER A 156 -11.47 0.71 -23.41
N ILE A 157 -11.72 0.04 -24.53
CA ILE A 157 -10.98 0.25 -25.79
C ILE A 157 -11.58 1.45 -26.56
N GLU A 158 -12.86 1.75 -26.35
CA GLU A 158 -13.63 2.77 -27.09
C GLU A 158 -13.25 4.21 -26.74
N LYS A 159 -12.69 4.44 -25.55
CA LYS A 159 -12.24 5.76 -25.08
C LYS A 159 -10.76 6.03 -25.37
N ALA A 160 -10.18 5.36 -26.37
CA ALA A 160 -8.84 5.66 -26.84
C ALA A 160 -8.81 7.09 -27.43
N THR A 161 -8.40 8.05 -26.62
CA THR A 161 -8.30 9.47 -27.00
C THR A 161 -7.16 9.73 -27.98
N GLN A 162 -6.17 8.84 -28.04
CA GLN A 162 -5.01 8.86 -28.93
C GLN A 162 -4.60 7.43 -29.31
N ALA A 163 -3.93 7.25 -30.47
CA ALA A 163 -3.42 5.96 -30.91
C ALA A 163 -2.49 5.36 -29.84
N GLY A 164 -2.94 4.27 -29.18
CA GLY A 164 -2.14 3.52 -28.21
C GLY A 164 -2.41 3.80 -26.73
N ILE A 165 -3.27 4.76 -26.36
CA ILE A 165 -3.68 4.98 -24.96
C ILE A 165 -4.99 4.23 -24.67
N LEU A 166 -4.98 3.40 -23.63
CA LEU A 166 -6.12 2.64 -23.13
C LEU A 166 -6.53 3.14 -21.75
N GLU A 167 -7.81 2.95 -21.39
CA GLU A 167 -8.35 3.37 -20.10
C GLU A 167 -8.70 2.14 -19.24
N ALA A 168 -8.04 1.99 -18.09
CA ALA A 168 -8.30 0.93 -17.11
C ALA A 168 -9.27 1.42 -16.03
N SER A 169 -10.34 0.66 -15.81
CA SER A 169 -11.25 0.80 -14.68
C SER A 169 -10.78 -0.08 -13.53
N ILE A 170 -10.19 0.57 -12.52
CA ILE A 170 -9.64 -0.07 -11.32
C ILE A 170 -10.76 -0.23 -10.29
N PRO A 171 -11.10 -1.47 -9.89
CA PRO A 171 -12.13 -1.72 -8.90
C PRO A 171 -11.68 -1.28 -7.50
N ILE A 172 -12.63 -1.07 -6.60
CA ILE A 172 -12.35 -0.68 -5.20
C ILE A 172 -11.52 -1.70 -4.41
N THR A 173 -11.47 -2.95 -4.87
CA THR A 173 -10.69 -4.04 -4.29
C THR A 173 -9.20 -3.94 -4.60
N ARG A 174 -8.79 -3.14 -5.59
CA ARG A 174 -7.41 -2.98 -6.05
C ARG A 174 -6.87 -1.60 -5.66
N SER A 175 -6.75 -1.37 -4.36
CA SER A 175 -6.19 -0.12 -3.81
C SER A 175 -4.68 0.02 -4.00
N ASP A 176 -3.99 -1.08 -4.30
CA ASP A 176 -2.54 -1.18 -4.52
C ASP A 176 -2.10 -0.56 -5.84
N ILE A 177 -2.96 -0.52 -6.86
CA ILE A 177 -2.67 0.11 -8.14
C ILE A 177 -2.62 1.63 -7.93
N LEU A 178 -1.47 2.25 -8.08
CA LEU A 178 -1.29 3.71 -7.91
C LEU A 178 -0.65 4.35 -9.16
N HIS A 179 -0.07 3.54 -10.04
CA HIS A 179 0.63 3.96 -11.23
C HIS A 179 0.34 3.01 -12.41
N GLU A 180 0.55 3.48 -13.65
CA GLU A 180 0.49 2.63 -14.85
C GLU A 180 1.46 1.43 -14.81
N ARG A 181 2.46 1.43 -13.92
CA ARG A 181 3.43 0.33 -13.77
C ARG A 181 2.80 -0.88 -13.08
N ASP A 182 1.86 -0.65 -12.18
CA ASP A 182 1.15 -1.71 -11.47
C ASP A 182 0.21 -2.45 -12.45
N ILE A 183 -0.32 -1.73 -13.44
CA ILE A 183 -1.05 -2.33 -14.57
C ILE A 183 -0.12 -3.22 -15.40
N VAL A 184 1.12 -2.77 -15.66
CA VAL A 184 2.11 -3.57 -16.40
C VAL A 184 2.50 -4.84 -15.63
N GLU A 185 2.65 -4.74 -14.31
CA GLU A 185 2.88 -5.89 -13.43
C GLU A 185 1.76 -6.93 -13.57
N ASP A 186 0.50 -6.50 -13.49
CA ASP A 186 -0.66 -7.39 -13.67
C ASP A 186 -0.71 -8.03 -15.06
N VAL A 187 -0.39 -7.28 -16.12
CA VAL A 187 -0.28 -7.84 -17.48
C VAL A 187 0.80 -8.92 -17.52
N ALA A 188 1.96 -8.68 -16.92
CA ALA A 188 3.06 -9.63 -16.91
C ALA A 188 2.72 -10.90 -16.11
N ILE A 189 2.04 -10.76 -14.97
CA ILE A 189 1.54 -11.89 -14.16
C ILE A 189 0.52 -12.70 -14.98
N ALA A 190 -0.48 -12.04 -15.57
CA ALA A 190 -1.51 -12.70 -16.37
C ALA A 190 -0.91 -13.43 -17.60
N TYR A 191 0.13 -12.86 -18.19
CA TYR A 191 0.84 -13.44 -19.33
C TYR A 191 1.70 -14.65 -18.93
N SER A 192 2.17 -14.69 -17.68
CA SER A 192 3.15 -15.62 -17.09
C SER A 192 4.61 -15.23 -17.34
N PHE A 193 5.35 -15.00 -16.26
CA PHE A 193 6.78 -14.67 -16.30
C PHE A 193 7.63 -15.71 -17.06
N ASN A 194 7.24 -16.98 -17.05
CA ASN A 194 7.95 -18.05 -17.76
C ASN A 194 7.86 -17.94 -19.29
N ARG A 195 6.95 -17.12 -19.81
CA ARG A 195 6.76 -16.90 -21.25
C ARG A 195 7.38 -15.59 -21.73
N LEU A 196 7.90 -14.77 -20.81
CA LEU A 196 8.55 -13.52 -21.18
C LEU A 196 9.88 -13.80 -21.87
N PRO A 197 10.25 -12.98 -22.88
CA PRO A 197 11.51 -13.15 -23.57
C PRO A 197 12.68 -12.86 -22.64
N VAL A 198 13.64 -13.79 -22.58
CA VAL A 198 14.87 -13.62 -21.81
C VAL A 198 15.93 -13.00 -22.70
N THR A 199 16.31 -11.77 -22.40
CA THR A 199 17.42 -11.09 -23.07
C THR A 199 18.63 -11.06 -22.16
N ARG A 200 19.81 -11.37 -22.69
CA ARG A 200 21.06 -11.24 -21.91
C ARG A 200 21.34 -9.76 -21.66
N SER A 201 21.49 -9.39 -20.40
CA SER A 201 22.01 -8.08 -20.02
C SER A 201 23.49 -7.96 -20.40
N TYR A 202 23.91 -6.76 -20.79
CA TYR A 202 25.33 -6.45 -20.93
C TYR A 202 25.97 -6.44 -19.54
N MET A 203 26.94 -7.33 -19.31
CA MET A 203 27.67 -7.37 -18.04
C MET A 203 28.61 -6.17 -17.95
N LEU A 204 28.58 -5.48 -16.80
CA LEU A 204 29.57 -4.46 -16.47
C LEU A 204 30.91 -5.12 -16.13
N THR A 205 32.01 -4.41 -16.39
CA THR A 205 33.37 -4.84 -16.02
C THR A 205 33.53 -4.91 -14.50
N GLY A 206 34.33 -5.87 -14.00
CA GLY A 206 34.57 -6.06 -12.57
C GLY A 206 35.32 -4.91 -11.91
N ASP A 207 34.99 -4.64 -10.65
CA ASP A 207 35.63 -3.60 -9.85
C ASP A 207 37.10 -3.94 -9.54
N ALA A 208 37.98 -2.94 -9.70
CA ALA A 208 39.41 -3.08 -9.52
C ALA A 208 39.78 -3.38 -8.05
N LEU A 209 39.04 -2.84 -7.08
CA LEU A 209 39.30 -3.06 -5.66
C LEU A 209 39.04 -4.51 -5.27
N ASN A 210 37.92 -5.08 -5.73
CA ASN A 210 37.61 -6.50 -5.53
C ASN A 210 38.65 -7.40 -6.20
N CYS A 211 39.07 -7.08 -7.43
CA CYS A 211 40.13 -7.83 -8.12
C CYS A 211 41.46 -7.83 -7.35
N LEU A 212 41.82 -6.70 -6.74
CA LEU A 212 43.00 -6.61 -5.88
C LEU A 212 42.83 -7.39 -4.57
N SER A 213 41.67 -7.26 -3.92
CA SER A 213 41.37 -7.97 -2.67
C SER A 213 41.47 -9.49 -2.85
N GLU A 214 40.92 -10.04 -3.94
CA GLU A 214 41.04 -11.47 -4.25
C GLU A 214 42.49 -11.91 -4.48
N LYS A 215 43.32 -11.08 -5.13
CA LYS A 215 44.75 -11.38 -5.31
C LYS A 215 45.49 -11.41 -3.97
N ILE A 216 45.20 -10.48 -3.07
CA ILE A 216 45.80 -10.43 -1.73
C ILE A 216 45.37 -11.66 -0.91
N ARG A 217 44.08 -12.01 -0.94
CA ARG A 217 43.57 -13.21 -0.26
C ARG A 217 44.28 -14.47 -0.72
N ASN A 218 44.39 -14.67 -2.03
CA ASN A 218 45.09 -15.82 -2.62
C ASN A 218 46.58 -15.84 -2.28
N PHE A 219 47.21 -14.67 -2.15
CA PHE A 219 48.61 -14.60 -1.70
C PHE A 219 48.74 -15.04 -0.22
N CYS A 220 47.87 -14.53 0.65
CA CYS A 220 47.87 -14.90 2.07
C CYS A 220 47.64 -16.40 2.30
N THR A 221 46.79 -17.05 1.50
CA THR A 221 46.56 -18.50 1.60
C THR A 221 47.79 -19.31 1.19
N VAL A 222 48.51 -18.90 0.14
CA VAL A 222 49.80 -19.53 -0.25
C VAL A 222 50.86 -19.38 0.84
N CYS A 223 50.83 -18.27 1.58
CA CYS A 223 51.69 -18.06 2.75
C CYS A 223 51.25 -18.86 4.01
N GLY A 224 50.19 -19.66 3.93
CA GLY A 224 49.70 -20.50 5.04
C GLY A 224 48.77 -19.79 6.02
N TYR A 225 48.30 -18.58 5.73
CA TYR A 225 47.28 -17.91 6.55
C TYR A 225 45.89 -18.49 6.27
N THR A 226 45.05 -18.57 7.31
CA THR A 226 43.64 -18.93 7.19
C THR A 226 42.79 -17.68 7.32
N GLU A 227 41.89 -17.45 6.36
CA GLU A 227 40.97 -16.31 6.39
C GLU A 227 39.88 -16.51 7.44
N ALA A 228 39.51 -15.43 8.13
CA ALA A 228 38.41 -15.39 9.08
C ALA A 228 37.44 -14.25 8.71
N LEU A 229 36.14 -14.48 8.91
CA LEU A 229 35.09 -13.49 8.71
C LEU A 229 34.70 -12.91 10.07
N ASN A 230 35.20 -11.71 10.36
CA ASN A 230 34.88 -10.99 11.59
C ASN A 230 33.54 -10.24 11.44
N PHE A 231 32.80 -10.11 12.54
CA PHE A 231 31.61 -9.26 12.58
C PHE A 231 32.00 -7.80 12.36
N SER A 232 31.20 -7.07 11.56
CA SER A 232 31.40 -5.64 11.34
C SER A 232 30.98 -4.78 12.54
N LEU A 233 30.20 -5.37 13.46
CA LEU A 233 29.79 -4.75 14.72
C LEU A 233 30.64 -5.29 15.86
N SER A 234 30.98 -4.41 16.79
CA SER A 234 31.66 -4.73 18.04
C SER A 234 31.20 -3.78 19.13
N SER A 235 31.39 -4.17 20.39
CA SER A 235 31.10 -3.28 21.50
C SER A 235 32.06 -2.09 21.51
N ALA A 236 31.61 -0.96 22.08
CA ALA A 236 32.48 0.20 22.25
C ALA A 236 33.74 -0.13 23.07
N ALA A 237 33.62 -1.09 24.00
CA ALA A 237 34.71 -1.55 24.85
C ALA A 237 35.79 -2.29 24.04
N GLU A 238 35.40 -3.28 23.23
CA GLU A 238 36.33 -4.05 22.39
C GLU A 238 37.11 -3.17 21.41
N ASN A 239 36.46 -2.15 20.85
CA ASN A 239 37.10 -1.26 19.89
C ASN A 239 37.98 -0.17 20.55
N SER A 240 37.91 0.03 21.88
CA SER A 240 38.71 1.07 22.55
C SER A 240 39.29 0.68 23.91
N SER A 241 38.46 0.54 24.95
CA SER A 241 38.94 0.31 26.32
C SER A 241 39.72 -0.99 26.47
N SER A 242 39.27 -2.08 25.82
CA SER A 242 39.95 -3.39 25.87
C SER A 242 41.31 -3.37 25.17
N LEU A 243 41.54 -2.42 24.27
CA LEU A 243 42.81 -2.20 23.57
C LEU A 243 43.69 -1.14 24.26
N GLY A 244 43.25 -0.57 25.39
CA GLY A 244 43.96 0.50 26.10
C GLY A 244 44.00 1.83 25.35
N ARG A 245 43.04 2.07 24.45
CA ARG A 245 42.98 3.27 23.59
C ARG A 245 41.78 4.14 23.90
N THR A 246 41.92 5.44 23.70
CA THR A 246 40.78 6.35 23.73
C THR A 246 39.94 6.21 22.45
N PRO A 247 38.61 6.36 22.55
CA PRO A 247 37.73 6.52 21.40
C PRO A 247 38.27 7.57 20.40
N GLY A 248 38.46 7.19 19.13
CA GLY A 248 38.79 8.16 18.07
C GLY A 248 37.55 8.91 17.57
N ASP A 249 37.78 10.04 16.90
CA ASP A 249 36.73 10.84 16.26
C ASP A 249 36.27 10.14 14.97
N GLY A 250 35.00 9.71 14.94
CA GLY A 250 34.43 8.94 13.81
C GLY A 250 33.61 7.71 14.21
N LYS A 251 33.15 7.61 15.47
CA LYS A 251 32.30 6.50 15.92
C LYS A 251 30.87 6.66 15.40
N SER A 252 30.39 5.64 14.68
CA SER A 252 28.96 5.45 14.43
C SER A 252 28.39 4.56 15.54
N SER A 253 27.29 4.99 16.16
CA SER A 253 26.58 4.21 17.18
C SER A 253 25.24 3.72 16.65
N LEU A 254 24.84 2.53 17.10
CA LEU A 254 23.50 2.01 16.84
C LEU A 254 22.54 2.54 17.91
N PHE A 255 21.36 2.99 17.50
CA PHE A 255 20.37 3.56 18.42
C PHE A 255 19.65 2.48 19.23
N ASN A 256 19.34 1.34 18.60
CA ASN A 256 18.66 0.20 19.24
C ASN A 256 19.42 -1.11 18.92
N PRO A 257 20.65 -1.30 19.46
CA PRO A 257 21.32 -2.58 19.33
C PRO A 257 20.54 -3.65 20.09
N LEU A 258 20.51 -4.88 19.55
CA LEU A 258 19.83 -6.00 20.20
C LEU A 258 20.62 -6.52 21.41
N GLU A 259 21.94 -6.33 21.41
CA GLU A 259 22.90 -6.67 22.47
C GLU A 259 23.83 -5.49 22.77
#